data_AF-A0A924E9M4-F1
#
_entry.id   AF-A0A924E9M4-F1
#
_cell.length_a   1.000
_cell.length_b   1.000
_cell.length_c   1.000
_cell.angle_alpha   90.00
_cell.angle_beta   90.00
_cell.angle_gamma   90.00
#
_symmetry.space_group_name_H-M   'P 1'
#
loop_
_entity.id
_entity.type
_entity.pdbx_description
1 polymer ?
#
loop_
_entity_poly.entity_id
_entity_poly.type
_entity_poly.pdbx_seq_one_letter_code
_entity_poly.pdbx_strand_id
1 'polypeptide(L)' 'TYRARMLSQGHTAKIESKNKPAVTALREIAEGKVGLEMLRKVPN' A
#
# COMPACT_ATOMS: atom_id res chain seq x y z
N THR A 1 -1.41 8.32 0.10
CA THR A 1 -2.49 7.34 -0.22
C THR A 1 -2.27 6.58 -1.53
N TYR A 2 -1.13 6.76 -2.20
CA TYR A 2 -0.84 6.19 -3.52
C TYR A 2 -0.84 4.64 -3.54
N ARG A 3 -0.21 3.99 -2.55
CA ARG A 3 -0.14 2.51 -2.50
C ARG A 3 -1.50 1.83 -2.35
N ALA A 4 -2.39 2.39 -1.53
CA ALA A 4 -3.75 1.87 -1.37
C ALA A 4 -4.54 1.94 -2.68
N ARG A 5 -4.37 3.02 -3.47
CA ARG A 5 -5.01 3.16 -4.79
C ARG A 5 -4.46 2.14 -5.79
N MET A 6 -3.14 1.94 -5.83
CA MET A 6 -2.54 0.92 -6.70
C MET A 6 -3.09 -0.48 -6.41
N LEU A 7 -3.19 -0.86 -5.13
CA LEU A 7 -3.79 -2.14 -4.73
C LEU A 7 -5.27 -2.24 -5.13
N SER A 8 -6.01 -1.15 -4.98
CA SER A 8 -7.42 -1.09 -5.43
C SER A 8 -7.56 -1.18 -6.96
N GLN A 9 -6.54 -0.80 -7.72
CA GLN A 9 -6.49 -0.92 -9.17
C GLN A 9 -6.00 -2.30 -9.65
N GLY A 10 -5.74 -3.24 -8.73
CA GLY A 10 -5.32 -4.60 -9.07
C GLY A 10 -3.81 -4.82 -9.13
N HIS A 11 -2.99 -3.87 -8.67
CA HIS A 11 -1.55 -4.12 -8.53
C HIS A 11 -1.27 -5.22 -7.49
N THR A 12 -0.25 -6.03 -7.76
CA THR A 12 0.17 -7.11 -6.88
C THR A 12 0.58 -6.59 -5.50
N ALA A 13 -0.05 -7.14 -4.47
CA ALA A 13 0.35 -6.94 -3.09
C ALA A 13 1.66 -7.71 -2.83
N LYS A 14 2.62 -7.09 -2.14
CA LYS A 14 3.85 -7.74 -1.70
C LYS A 14 3.65 -8.57 -0.43
N ILE A 15 2.50 -8.40 0.21
CA ILE A 15 2.04 -9.16 1.38
C ILE A 15 0.76 -9.86 1.00
N GLU A 16 0.64 -11.11 1.43
CA GLU A 16 -0.63 -11.83 1.36
C GLU A 16 -1.61 -11.19 2.36
N SER A 17 -2.65 -10.56 1.83
CA SER A 17 -3.68 -9.94 2.67
C SER A 17 -5.06 -10.11 2.05
N LYS A 18 -6.01 -10.58 2.87
CA LYS A 18 -7.44 -10.64 2.55
C LYS A 18 -8.20 -9.37 2.96
N ASN A 19 -7.48 -8.33 3.37
CA ASN A 19 -8.04 -7.10 3.91
C ASN A 19 -8.25 -6.03 2.82
N LYS A 20 -9.01 -4.99 3.15
CA LYS A 20 -9.19 -3.81 2.30
C LYS A 20 -7.83 -3.24 1.87
N PRO A 21 -7.68 -2.69 0.65
CA PRO A 21 -6.40 -2.26 0.09
C PRO A 21 -5.68 -1.20 0.93
N ALA A 22 -6.42 -0.37 1.66
CA ALA A 22 -5.83 0.59 2.61
C ALA A 22 -5.09 -0.11 3.77
N VAL A 23 -5.66 -1.19 4.32
CA VAL A 23 -5.06 -1.98 5.40
C VAL A 23 -3.85 -2.75 4.88
N THR A 24 -3.95 -3.32 3.68
CA THR A 24 -2.82 -4.00 3.02
C THR A 24 -1.66 -3.04 2.81
N ALA A 25 -1.91 -1.82 2.32
CA ALA A 25 -0.87 -0.81 2.15
C ALA A 25 -0.17 -0.42 3.48
N LEU A 26 -0.93 -0.26 4.56
CA LEU A 26 -0.37 0.02 5.88
C LEU A 26 0.47 -1.15 6.43
N ARG A 27 0.02 -2.39 6.19
CA ARG A 27 0.78 -3.60 6.58
C ARG A 27 2.07 -3.76 5.77
N GLU A 28 2.04 -3.47 4.47
CA GLU A 28 3.25 -3.46 3.64
C GLU A 28 4.29 -2.44 4.12
N ILE A 29 3.83 -1.31 4.65
CA ILE A 29 4.70 -0.29 5.26
C ILE A 29 5.23 -0.78 6.60
N ALA A 30 4.39 -1.38 7.44
CA ALA A 30 4.79 -1.90 8.75
C ALA A 30 5.83 -3.05 8.65
N GLU A 31 5.70 -3.92 7.65
CA GLU A 31 6.68 -5.00 7.38
C GLU A 31 7.91 -4.54 6.60
N GLY A 32 8.02 -3.25 6.26
CA GLY A 32 9.15 -2.71 5.51
C GLY A 32 9.26 -3.19 4.05
N LYS A 33 8.24 -3.87 3.52
CA LYS A 33 8.17 -4.32 2.12
C LYS A 33 7.95 -3.14 1.15
N VAL A 34 7.38 -2.06 1.67
CA VAL A 34 7.10 -0.81 0.98
C VAL A 34 7.57 0.35 1.85
N GLY A 35 8.31 1.30 1.26
CA GLY A 35 8.86 2.45 1.99
C GLY A 35 7.78 3.43 2.46
N LEU A 36 8.07 4.13 3.56
CA LEU A 36 7.24 5.21 4.13
C LEU A 36 7.00 6.37 3.15
N GLU A 37 7.82 6.48 2.10
CA GLU A 37 7.63 7.39 0.96
C GLU A 37 6.24 7.26 0.30
N MET A 38 5.61 6.07 0.35
CA MET A 38 4.28 5.83 -0.20
C MET A 38 3.15 6.54 0.58
N LEU A 39 3.38 6.91 1.84
CA LEU A 39 2.45 7.73 2.62
C LEU A 39 2.48 9.19 2.16
N ARG A 40 3.68 9.69 1.86
CA ARG A 40 3.95 11.11 1.54
C ARG A 40 3.85 11.46 0.07
N LYS A 41 3.75 10.48 -0.84
CA LYS A 41 3.41 10.71 -2.25
C LYS A 41 1.94 11.14 -2.34
N VAL A 42 1.70 12.43 -2.07
CA VAL A 42 0.48 13.15 -2.38
C VAL A 42 0.71 13.74 -3.77
N PRO A 43 -0.14 13.46 -4.77
CA PRO A 43 -0.04 14.19 -6.02
C PRO A 43 -0.30 15.67 -5.69
N ASN A 44 0.67 16.53 -6.02
CA ASN A 44 0.37 17.94 -6.25
C ASN A 44 -0.39 18.05 -7.57
#